data_AF-G7YQ84-F1
#
_entry.id   AF-G7YQ84-F1
#
_cell.length_a   1.000
_cell.length_b   1.000
_cell.length_c   1.000
_cell.angle_alpha   90.00
_cell.angle_beta   90.00
_cell.angle_gamma   90.00
#
_symmetry.space_group_name_H-M   'P 1'
#
loop_
_entity.id
_entity.type
_entity.pdbx_description
1 polymer ?
#
loop_
_entity_poly.entity_id
_entity_poly.type
_entity_poly.pdbx_seq_one_letter_code
_entity_poly.pdbx_strand_id
1 'polypeptide(L)'
;MALCKQASRSLLLLKCSIYKCQLLASQMKLNLVLSVNDQGHPVAVHVSTPRYDCLSEDALSSLLAAGLPEISVNLDVQKPTTGSKPETLKYLQRLEKQREEMARAQKEDNRSFFAKYWTYIVPAVIIFIIFSSIQDAQSSGGRQ
;
A
#
# COMPACT_ATOMS: atom_id res chain seq x y z
N MET A 1 7.15 32.03 14.21
CA MET A 1 6.15 31.41 13.33
C MET A 1 6.23 32.11 11.99
N ALA A 2 6.51 31.38 10.90
CA ALA A 2 6.62 31.98 9.57
C ALA A 2 5.25 32.07 8.90
N LEU A 3 4.99 33.18 8.21
CA LEU A 3 3.79 33.37 7.41
C LEU A 3 4.13 33.17 5.94
N CYS A 4 3.63 32.11 5.34
CA CYS A 4 3.80 31.83 3.91
C CYS A 4 2.45 31.87 3.20
N LYS A 5 2.37 32.63 2.11
CA LYS A 5 1.15 32.79 1.31
C LYS A 5 1.46 32.75 -0.19
N GLN A 6 0.55 32.13 -0.95
CA GLN A 6 0.46 32.29 -2.40
C GLN A 6 -0.09 33.68 -2.69
N ALA A 7 0.67 34.50 -3.41
CA ALA A 7 0.36 35.91 -3.61
C ALA A 7 -0.45 36.20 -4.88
N SER A 8 -0.40 35.36 -5.92
CA SER A 8 -1.22 35.53 -7.12
C SER A 8 -1.47 34.20 -7.84
N ARG A 9 -2.62 34.10 -8.52
CA ARG A 9 -3.04 32.93 -9.33
C ARG A 9 -2.69 33.07 -10.81
N SER A 10 -2.48 34.29 -11.31
CA SER A 10 -2.10 34.56 -12.71
C SER A 10 -0.59 34.58 -12.95
N LEU A 11 0.19 34.86 -11.90
CA LEU A 11 1.64 34.76 -11.85
C LEU A 11 1.98 34.00 -10.56
N LEU A 12 2.70 32.88 -10.66
CA LEU A 12 3.03 32.08 -9.48
C LEU A 12 4.04 32.83 -8.62
N LEU A 13 3.54 33.56 -7.62
CA LEU A 13 4.35 34.34 -6.70
C LEU A 13 4.18 33.80 -5.28
N LEU A 14 5.26 33.24 -4.73
CA LEU A 14 5.33 32.68 -3.39
C LEU A 14 6.03 33.68 -2.46
N LYS A 15 5.39 34.03 -1.34
CA LYS A 15 5.96 34.93 -0.32
C LYS A 15 6.01 34.23 1.02
N CYS A 16 7.11 34.42 1.73
CA CYS A 16 7.27 34.01 3.12
C CYS A 16 7.92 35.12 3.93
N SER A 17 7.51 35.28 5.19
CA SER A 17 8.07 36.25 6.13
C SER A 17 8.32 35.63 7.51
N ILE A 18 9.39 36.08 8.17
CA ILE A 18 9.76 35.70 9.55
C ILE A 18 9.97 36.94 10.42
N TYR A 19 9.87 36.76 11.73
CA TYR A 19 10.17 37.81 12.68
C TYR A 19 11.68 38.06 12.78
N LYS A 20 12.06 39.34 12.86
CA LYS A 20 13.46 39.76 13.03
C LYS A 20 14.11 39.17 14.29
N CYS A 21 13.36 39.10 15.39
CA CYS A 21 13.86 38.54 16.65
C CYS A 21 14.33 37.08 16.48
N GLN A 22 13.63 36.29 15.67
CA GLN A 22 13.92 34.88 15.45
C GLN A 22 15.20 34.71 14.63
N LEU A 23 15.39 35.58 13.63
CA LEU A 23 16.62 35.63 12.86
C LEU A 23 17.83 36.00 13.73
N LEU A 24 17.66 37.01 14.60
CA LEU A 24 18.71 37.44 15.51
C LEU A 24 19.06 36.37 16.56
N ALA A 25 18.04 35.74 17.16
CA ALA A 25 18.22 34.64 18.10
C ALA A 25 18.92 33.43 17.46
N SER A 26 18.76 33.25 16.15
CA SER A 26 19.43 32.21 15.38
C SER A 26 20.81 32.60 14.84
N GLN A 27 21.35 33.77 15.22
CA GLN A 27 22.61 34.30 14.71
C GLN A 27 22.63 34.40 13.18
N MET A 28 21.56 34.96 12.61
CA MET A 28 21.42 35.18 11.16
C MET A 28 21.39 33.89 10.31
N LYS A 29 21.05 32.74 10.93
CA LYS A 29 20.89 31.46 10.22
C LYS A 29 19.43 31.20 9.88
N LEU A 30 19.14 30.95 8.60
CA LEU A 30 17.80 30.60 8.14
C LEU A 30 17.81 29.34 7.28
N ASN A 31 16.75 28.55 7.40
CA ASN A 31 16.49 27.38 6.59
C ASN A 31 15.32 27.72 5.65
N LEU A 32 15.57 27.66 4.35
CA LEU A 32 14.58 27.85 3.30
C LEU A 32 14.29 26.49 2.66
N VAL A 33 13.04 26.05 2.70
CA VAL A 33 12.57 24.83 2.05
C VAL A 33 11.75 25.24 0.83
N LEU A 34 12.21 24.86 -0.36
CA LEU A 34 11.48 25.02 -1.60
C LEU A 34 10.87 23.68 -1.99
N SER A 35 9.54 23.59 -1.93
CA SER A 35 8.82 22.43 -2.42
C SER A 35 8.48 22.63 -3.88
N VAL A 36 8.94 21.70 -4.73
CA VAL A 36 8.69 21.70 -6.18
C VAL A 36 7.82 20.51 -6.55
N ASN A 37 7.15 20.55 -7.70
CA ASN A 37 6.41 19.39 -8.24
C ASN A 37 7.35 18.39 -8.94
N ASP A 38 6.76 17.34 -9.51
CA ASP A 38 7.45 16.33 -10.33
C ASP A 38 8.13 16.93 -11.58
N GLN A 39 7.52 17.97 -12.18
CA GLN A 39 8.06 18.73 -13.31
C GLN A 39 9.12 19.77 -12.92
N GLY A 40 9.42 19.95 -11.61
CA GLY A 40 10.39 20.93 -11.11
C GLY A 40 9.87 22.36 -10.96
N HIS A 41 8.58 22.63 -11.17
CA HIS A 41 7.97 23.91 -10.87
C HIS A 41 7.78 24.11 -9.36
N PRO A 42 8.05 25.31 -8.82
CA PRO A 42 7.84 25.60 -7.41
C PRO A 42 6.36 25.59 -7.06
N VAL A 43 6.01 24.95 -5.93
CA VAL A 43 4.63 24.83 -5.44
C VAL A 43 4.47 25.55 -4.11
N ALA A 44 5.48 25.46 -3.24
CA ALA A 44 5.48 26.12 -1.94
C ALA A 44 6.89 26.56 -1.55
N VAL A 45 6.96 27.64 -0.79
CA VAL A 45 8.16 28.05 -0.07
C VAL A 45 7.84 27.99 1.41
N HIS A 46 8.79 27.54 2.21
CA HIS A 46 8.75 27.60 3.66
C HIS A 46 10.08 28.17 4.16
N VAL A 47 10.01 28.97 5.22
CA VAL A 47 11.19 29.57 5.85
C VAL A 47 11.12 29.33 7.34
N SER A 48 12.23 28.92 7.93
CA SER A 48 12.33 28.71 9.37
C SER A 48 13.71 29.11 9.87
N THR A 49 13.79 29.38 11.17
CA THR A 49 15.04 29.63 11.87
C THR A 49 15.28 28.48 12.86
N PRO A 50 16.53 28.08 13.11
CA PRO A 50 16.85 27.06 14.11
C PRO A 50 16.36 27.39 15.52
N ARG A 51 16.22 28.69 15.84
CA ARG A 51 15.71 29.23 17.10
C ARG A 51 14.42 30.00 16.81
N TYR A 52 13.35 29.70 17.52
CA TYR A 52 12.05 30.37 17.36
C TYR A 52 11.75 31.35 18.51
N ASP A 53 12.46 31.24 19.63
CA ASP A 53 12.33 32.14 20.77
C ASP A 53 13.05 33.46 20.50
N CYS A 54 12.42 34.58 20.87
CA CYS A 54 13.11 35.86 20.90
C CYS A 54 14.03 35.90 22.14
N LEU A 55 15.18 36.54 22.00
CA LEU A 55 16.08 36.79 23.13
C LEU A 55 15.55 37.91 24.03
N SER A 56 15.98 37.92 25.29
CA SER A 56 15.83 39.08 26.18
C SER A 56 16.68 40.26 25.69
N GLU A 57 16.34 41.47 26.13
CA GLU A 57 17.00 42.70 25.67
C GLU A 57 18.50 42.74 25.99
N ASP A 58 18.92 42.17 27.12
CA ASP A 58 20.34 42.09 27.51
C ASP A 58 21.15 41.20 26.56
N ALA A 59 20.59 40.05 26.19
CA ALA A 59 21.21 39.11 25.28
C ALA A 59 21.23 39.66 23.84
N LEU A 60 20.20 40.40 23.45
CA LEU A 60 20.11 41.09 22.17
C LEU A 60 21.17 42.19 22.05
N SER A 61 21.33 43.00 23.09
CA SER A 61 22.34 44.07 23.17
C SER A 61 23.76 43.51 23.09
N SER A 62 24.00 42.39 23.78
CA SER A 62 25.29 41.68 23.76
C SER A 62 25.63 41.14 22.37
N LEU A 63 24.66 40.56 21.66
CA LEU A 63 24.86 40.10 20.28
C LEU A 63 25.09 41.25 19.30
N LEU A 64 24.40 42.38 19.48
CA LEU A 64 24.60 43.55 18.65
C LEU A 64 26.00 44.15 18.86
N ALA A 65 26.47 44.19 20.11
CA ALA A 65 27.81 44.65 20.47
C ALA A 65 28.92 43.71 19.98
N ALA A 66 28.66 42.40 19.93
CA ALA A 66 29.60 41.40 19.39
C ALA A 66 29.72 41.43 17.86
N GLY A 67 28.85 42.18 17.17
CA GLY A 67 28.79 42.22 15.72
C GLY A 67 27.95 41.08 15.14
N LEU A 68 27.12 41.43 14.15
CA LEU A 68 26.24 40.47 13.50
C LEU A 68 26.95 39.80 12.33
N PRO A 69 26.95 38.46 12.24
CA PRO A 69 27.47 37.77 11.08
C PRO A 69 26.58 37.99 9.85
N GLU A 70 27.12 37.70 8.67
CA GLU A 70 26.34 37.67 7.43
C GLU A 70 25.21 36.63 7.51
N ILE A 71 24.15 36.87 6.73
CA ILE A 71 22.99 35.99 6.70
C ILE A 71 23.35 34.67 6.01
N SER A 72 23.26 33.58 6.76
CA SER A 72 23.50 32.22 6.25
C SER A 72 22.19 31.54 5.91
N VAL A 73 22.01 31.20 4.64
CA VAL A 73 20.80 30.52 4.12
C VAL A 73 21.09 29.07 3.78
N ASN A 74 20.46 28.15 4.51
CA ASN A 74 20.42 26.74 4.10
C ASN A 74 19.21 26.53 3.19
N LEU A 75 19.46 26.10 1.95
CA LEU A 75 18.42 25.80 0.98
C LEU A 75 18.20 24.29 0.88
N ASP A 76 16.97 23.85 1.15
CA ASP A 76 16.53 22.47 0.93
C ASP A 76 15.45 22.45 -0.16
N VAL A 77 15.63 21.60 -1.17
CA VAL A 77 14.69 21.49 -2.29
C VAL A 77 14.00 20.14 -2.22
N GLN A 78 12.73 20.15 -1.83
CA GLN A 78 11.93 18.95 -1.64
C GLN A 78 11.11 18.66 -2.89
N LYS A 79 11.34 17.47 -3.47
CA LYS A 79 10.54 16.90 -4.55
C LYS A 79 9.52 15.90 -3.96
N PRO A 80 8.33 15.76 -4.58
CA PRO A 80 7.36 14.76 -4.16
C PRO A 80 7.98 13.37 -4.31
N THR A 81 8.01 12.63 -3.21
CA THR A 81 8.36 11.21 -3.24
C THR A 81 7.15 10.41 -3.72
N THR A 82 7.38 9.42 -4.58
CA THR A 82 6.30 8.50 -4.96
C THR A 82 5.93 7.67 -3.74
N GLY A 83 4.64 7.65 -3.40
CA GLY A 83 4.14 6.90 -2.25
C GLY A 83 4.48 5.40 -2.33
N SER A 84 4.36 4.70 -1.21
CA SER A 84 4.51 3.26 -1.19
C SER A 84 3.55 2.62 -2.19
N LYS A 85 4.08 1.77 -3.08
CA LYS A 85 3.25 1.02 -4.02
C LYS A 85 2.26 0.16 -3.22
N PRO A 86 0.98 0.10 -3.62
CA PRO A 86 0.00 -0.70 -2.89
C PRO A 86 0.39 -2.18 -2.91
N GLU A 87 0.13 -2.88 -1.80
CA GLU A 87 0.39 -4.32 -1.55
C GLU A 87 -0.49 -5.26 -2.41
N THR A 88 -0.73 -4.88 -3.66
CA THR A 88 -1.44 -5.68 -4.67
C THR A 88 -0.70 -6.99 -4.97
N LEU A 89 0.63 -6.99 -4.89
CA LEU A 89 1.44 -8.21 -5.04
C LEU A 89 1.12 -9.25 -3.96
N LYS A 90 0.95 -8.84 -2.69
CA LYS A 90 0.57 -9.78 -1.61
C LYS A 90 -0.85 -10.30 -1.79
N TYR A 91 -1.76 -9.47 -2.28
CA TYR A 91 -3.13 -9.92 -2.57
C TYR A 91 -3.16 -10.91 -3.74
N LEU A 92 -2.40 -10.67 -4.81
CA LEU A 92 -2.26 -11.59 -5.95
C LEU A 92 -1.68 -12.94 -5.53
N GLN A 93 -0.62 -12.95 -4.71
CA GLN A 93 -0.05 -14.19 -4.18
C GLN A 93 -1.05 -14.99 -3.32
N ARG A 94 -1.88 -14.30 -2.53
CA ARG A 94 -2.95 -14.96 -1.76
C ARG A 94 -4.03 -15.54 -2.66
N LEU A 95 -4.40 -14.83 -3.72
CA LEU A 95 -5.36 -15.30 -4.73
C LEU A 95 -4.83 -16.51 -5.50
N GLU A 96 -3.56 -16.49 -5.93
CA GLU A 96 -2.92 -17.61 -6.60
C GLU A 96 -2.88 -18.85 -5.71
N LYS A 97 -2.50 -18.68 -4.43
CA LYS A 97 -2.51 -19.76 -3.45
C LYS A 97 -3.92 -20.33 -3.22
N GLN A 98 -4.94 -19.49 -3.07
CA GLN A 98 -6.33 -19.95 -2.94
C GLN A 98 -6.80 -20.69 -4.19
N ARG A 99 -6.43 -20.22 -5.38
CA ARG A 99 -6.77 -20.87 -6.64
C ARG A 99 -6.13 -22.26 -6.76
N GLU A 100 -4.89 -22.41 -6.30
CA GLU A 100 -4.22 -23.71 -6.24
C GLU A 100 -4.89 -24.68 -5.27
N GLU A 101 -5.28 -24.20 -4.08
CA GLU A 101 -6.00 -25.00 -3.08
C GLU A 101 -7.38 -25.43 -3.60
N MET A 102 -8.12 -24.53 -4.25
CA MET A 102 -9.41 -24.84 -4.89
C MET A 102 -9.25 -25.84 -6.03
N ALA A 103 -8.22 -25.71 -6.87
CA ALA A 103 -7.95 -26.65 -7.96
C ALA A 103 -7.56 -28.05 -7.45
N ARG A 104 -6.85 -28.14 -6.32
CA ARG A 104 -6.53 -29.42 -5.66
C ARG A 104 -7.76 -30.05 -5.02
N ALA A 105 -8.55 -29.28 -4.28
CA ALA A 105 -9.78 -29.74 -3.64
C ALA A 105 -10.82 -30.22 -4.68
N GLN A 106 -10.98 -29.50 -5.79
CA GLN A 106 -11.90 -29.87 -6.87
C GLN A 106 -11.46 -31.15 -7.60
N LYS A 107 -10.17 -31.50 -7.59
CA LYS A 107 -9.66 -32.75 -8.17
C LYS A 107 -9.88 -33.95 -7.24
N GLU A 108 -9.96 -33.73 -5.94
CA GLU A 108 -10.23 -34.76 -4.94
C GLU A 108 -11.72 -35.15 -4.93
N ASP A 109 -12.61 -34.16 -5.06
CA ASP A 109 -14.07 -34.37 -5.10
C ASP A 109 -14.56 -35.03 -6.41
N ASN A 110 -13.79 -34.87 -7.49
CA ASN A 110 -14.05 -35.51 -8.79
C ASN A 110 -13.49 -36.94 -8.90
N ARG A 111 -12.93 -37.52 -7.84
CA ARG A 111 -12.62 -38.96 -7.78
C ARG A 111 -13.91 -39.77 -7.51
N SER A 112 -14.90 -39.50 -8.36
CA SER A 112 -16.00 -40.35 -8.81
C SER A 112 -16.78 -41.09 -7.74
N PHE A 113 -17.89 -40.48 -7.32
CA PHE A 113 -19.04 -41.19 -6.75
C PHE A 113 -19.39 -42.45 -7.58
N PHE A 114 -19.32 -42.38 -8.92
CA PHE A 114 -19.56 -43.54 -9.79
C PHE A 114 -18.55 -44.68 -9.60
N ALA A 115 -17.26 -44.39 -9.40
CA ALA A 115 -16.26 -45.42 -9.15
C ALA A 115 -16.50 -46.17 -7.83
N LYS A 116 -17.07 -45.49 -6.83
CA LYS A 116 -17.46 -46.11 -5.55
C LYS A 116 -18.65 -47.05 -5.70
N TYR A 117 -19.65 -46.69 -6.51
CA TYR A 117 -20.86 -47.49 -6.67
C TYR A 117 -20.76 -48.56 -7.76
N TRP A 118 -19.90 -48.38 -8.76
CA TRP A 118 -19.73 -49.34 -9.87
C TRP A 118 -19.27 -50.72 -9.39
N THR A 119 -18.39 -50.77 -8.38
CA THR A 119 -17.93 -52.02 -7.74
C THR A 119 -19.08 -52.83 -7.13
N TYR A 120 -20.19 -52.18 -6.72
CA TYR A 120 -21.35 -52.86 -6.15
C TYR A 120 -22.45 -53.16 -7.18
N ILE A 121 -22.58 -52.31 -8.20
CA ILE A 121 -23.57 -52.49 -9.28
C ILE A 121 -23.23 -53.73 -10.11
N VAL A 122 -21.97 -53.92 -10.49
CA VAL A 122 -21.57 -55.04 -11.36
C VAL A 122 -21.85 -56.42 -10.73
N PRO A 123 -21.43 -56.72 -9.48
CA PRO A 123 -21.73 -58.01 -8.86
C PRO A 123 -23.22 -58.27 -8.67
N ALA A 124 -24.02 -57.25 -8.32
CA ALA A 124 -25.46 -57.39 -8.12
C ALA A 124 -26.17 -57.80 -9.42
N VAL A 125 -25.79 -57.21 -10.55
CA VAL A 125 -26.35 -57.55 -11.87
C VAL A 125 -25.96 -58.96 -12.29
N ILE A 126 -24.71 -59.39 -12.06
CA ILE A 126 -24.25 -60.75 -12.37
C ILE A 126 -25.05 -61.78 -11.57
N ILE A 127 -25.23 -61.54 -10.26
CA ILE A 127 -26.02 -62.42 -9.39
C ILE A 127 -27.47 -62.48 -9.87
N PHE A 128 -28.07 -61.34 -10.22
CA PHE A 128 -29.45 -61.27 -10.72
C PHE A 128 -29.63 -62.09 -12.01
N ILE A 129 -28.71 -61.97 -12.98
CA ILE A 129 -28.75 -62.74 -14.23
C ILE A 129 -28.66 -64.24 -13.96
N ILE A 130 -27.79 -64.67 -13.04
CA ILE A 130 -27.65 -66.08 -12.67
C ILE A 130 -28.96 -66.59 -12.04
N PHE A 131 -29.54 -65.84 -11.10
CA PHE A 131 -30.83 -66.22 -10.49
C PHE A 131 -31.98 -66.26 -11.50
N SER A 132 -32.06 -65.31 -12.43
CA SER A 132 -33.06 -65.34 -13.51
C SER A 132 -32.86 -66.55 -14.42
N SER A 133 -31.60 -66.85 -14.81
CA SER A 133 -31.31 -68.04 -15.64
C SER A 133 -31.62 -69.37 -14.95
N ILE A 134 -31.51 -69.44 -13.62
CA ILE A 134 -31.85 -70.63 -12.83
C ILE A 134 -33.37 -70.76 -12.68
N GLN A 135 -34.10 -69.66 -12.52
CA GLN A 135 -35.57 -69.64 -12.48
C GLN A 135 -36.18 -70.05 -13.83
N ASP A 136 -35.60 -69.63 -14.95
CA ASP A 136 -36.01 -70.05 -16.29
C ASP A 136 -35.77 -71.57 -16.49
N ALA A 137 -34.64 -72.10 -15.98
CA ALA A 137 -34.35 -73.53 -16.02
C ALA A 137 -35.27 -74.40 -15.14
N GLN A 138 -35.82 -73.86 -14.04
CA GLN A 138 -36.80 -74.56 -13.20
C GLN A 138 -38.25 -74.50 -13.73
N SER A 139 -38.56 -73.66 -14.72
CA SER A 139 -39.92 -73.55 -15.29
C SER A 139 -40.16 -74.39 -16.56
N SER A 140 -39.12 -75.05 -17.11
CA SER A 140 -39.20 -75.91 -18.30
C SER A 140 -38.99 -77.41 -17.97
N GLY A 141 -39.59 -77.90 -16.89
CA GLY A 141 -39.39 -79.29 -16.41
C GLY A 141 -40.67 -80.02 -15.97
N GLY A 142 -41.83 -79.71 -16.57
CA GLY A 142 -43.09 -80.35 -16.19
C GLY A 142 -44.20 -80.26 -17.23
N ARG A 143 -44.14 -81.12 -18.26
CA ARG A 143 -45.28 -81.68 -19.02
C ARG A 143 -44.76 -82.51 -20.19
N GLN A 144 -44.59 -83.81 -19.97
CA GLN A 144 -45.15 -84.93 -20.75
C GLN A 144 -44.71 -86.24 -20.10
#